data_AF-A0A7C6YMB3-F1
#
_entry.id   AF-A0A7C6YMB3-F1
#
_cell.length_a   1.000
_cell.length_b   1.000
_cell.length_c   1.000
_cell.angle_alpha   90.00
_cell.angle_beta   90.00
_cell.angle_gamma   90.00
#
_symmetry.space_group_name_H-M   'P 1'
#
loop_
_entity.id
_entity.type
_entity.pdbx_description
1 polymer ?
#
loop_
_entity_poly.entity_id
_entity_poly.type
_entity_poly.pdbx_seq_one_letter_code
_entity_poly.pdbx_strand_id
1 'polypeptide(L)' 'MSEELIAKVREALGQVADPHMGISIVEMGLVADIQASEKDKTAKIVIKPTNPG' A
#
# COMPACT_ATOMS: atom_id res chain seq x y z
N MET A 1 -1.52 5.92 16.18
CA MET A 1 -1.70 5.24 14.88
C MET A 1 -3.04 4.53 14.94
N SER A 2 -3.91 4.75 13.95
CA SER A 2 -5.20 4.04 13.88
C SER A 2 -5.01 2.79 13.03
N GLU A 3 -5.02 1.61 13.66
CA GLU A 3 -4.88 0.32 12.96
C GLU A 3 -6.02 0.11 11.94
N GLU A 4 -7.22 0.59 12.27
CA GLU A 4 -8.38 0.55 11.36
C GLU A 4 -8.11 1.37 10.09
N LEU A 5 -7.51 2.56 10.22
CA LEU A 5 -7.18 3.39 9.07
C LEU A 5 -6.10 2.73 8.20
N ILE A 6 -5.10 2.08 8.82
CA ILE A 6 -4.08 1.32 8.10
C ILE A 6 -4.73 0.16 7.33
N ALA A 7 -5.68 -0.57 7.93
CA ALA A 7 -6.40 -1.65 7.26
C ALA A 7 -7.17 -1.15 6.04
N LYS A 8 -7.88 -0.02 6.16
CA LYS A 8 -8.61 0.62 5.04
C LYS A 8 -7.68 1.05 3.91
N VAL A 9 -6.53 1.65 4.25
CA VAL A 9 -5.51 2.02 3.25
C VAL A 9 -4.98 0.77 2.55
N ARG A 10 -4.70 -0.31 3.29
CA ARG A 10 -4.21 -1.58 2.71
C ARG A 10 -5.24 -2.22 1.78
N GLU A 11 -6.51 -2.20 2.15
CA GLU A 11 -7.61 -2.70 1.32
C GLU A 11 -7.73 -1.91 0.01
N ALA A 12 -7.64 -0.57 0.08
CA ALA A 12 -7.65 0.29 -1.10
C ALA A 12 -6.45 0.03 -2.02
N LEU A 13 -5.25 -0.16 -1.46
CA LEU A 13 -4.07 -0.56 -2.24
C LEU A 13 -4.25 -1.94 -2.90
N GLY A 14 -5.07 -2.82 -2.31
CA GLY A 14 -5.44 -4.11 -2.89
C GLY A 14 -6.05 -4.00 -4.29
N GLN A 15 -6.72 -2.89 -4.59
CA GLN A 15 -7.34 -2.62 -5.90
C GLN A 15 -6.36 -2.14 -6.96
N VAL A 16 -5.12 -1.82 -6.58
CA VAL A 16 -4.09 -1.37 -7.53
C VAL A 16 -3.40 -2.61 -8.11
N ALA A 17 -3.74 -2.94 -9.35
CA ALA A 17 -3.11 -4.02 -10.09
C ALA A 17 -1.83 -3.55 -10.80
N ASP A 18 -0.82 -4.42 -10.83
CA ASP A 18 0.33 -4.26 -11.72
C ASP A 18 -0.11 -4.34 -13.19
N PRO A 19 0.20 -3.34 -14.04
CA PRO A 19 -0.29 -3.29 -15.43
C PRO A 19 0.18 -4.45 -16.31
N HIS A 20 1.30 -5.09 -15.99
CA HIS A 20 1.88 -6.15 -16.78
C HIS A 20 1.40 -7.54 -16.34
N MET A 21 1.16 -7.72 -15.04
CA MET A 21 0.77 -9.01 -14.46
C MET A 21 -0.72 -9.12 -14.13
N GLY A 22 -1.43 -8.01 -13.98
CA GLY A 22 -2.85 -8.00 -13.62
C GLY A 22 -3.14 -8.48 -12.18
N ILE A 23 -2.11 -8.52 -11.32
CA ILE A 23 -2.19 -8.95 -9.91
C ILE A 23 -1.99 -7.73 -9.02
N SER A 24 -2.60 -7.73 -7.83
CA SER A 24 -2.51 -6.62 -6.88
C SER A 24 -1.07 -6.36 -6.41
N ILE A 25 -0.67 -5.09 -6.26
CA ILE A 25 0.62 -4.71 -5.65
C ILE A 25 0.75 -5.17 -4.20
N VAL A 26 -0.38 -5.41 -3.51
CA VAL A 26 -0.41 -5.94 -2.15
C VAL A 26 -0.14 -7.45 -2.17
N GLU A 27 -0.78 -8.19 -3.09
CA GLU A 27 -0.58 -9.63 -3.26
C GLU A 27 0.84 -9.96 -3.74
N MET A 28 1.41 -9.09 -4.57
CA MET A 28 2.80 -9.17 -4.99
C MET A 28 3.82 -8.88 -3.87
N GLY A 29 3.37 -8.39 -2.71
CA GLY A 29 4.24 -8.04 -1.59
C GLY A 29 5.10 -6.79 -1.85
N LEU A 30 4.69 -5.89 -2.75
CA LEU A 30 5.42 -4.65 -3.03
C LEU A 30 5.21 -3.59 -1.95
N VAL A 31 4.12 -3.67 -1.19
CA VAL A 31 3.84 -2.74 -0.08
C VAL A 31 4.62 -3.19 1.16
N ALA A 32 5.66 -2.43 1.51
CA ALA A 32 6.56 -2.75 2.62
C ALA A 32 6.10 -2.16 3.96
N ASP A 33 5.53 -0.97 3.95
CA ASP A 33 5.05 -0.30 5.17
C ASP A 33 3.89 0.67 4.86
N ILE A 34 3.00 0.86 5.83
CA ILE A 34 1.89 1.82 5.78
C ILE A 34 1.81 2.53 7.14
N GLN A 35 1.98 3.85 7.12
CA GLN A 35 1.81 4.69 8.30
C GLN A 35 0.68 5.67 8.04
N ALA A 36 -0.34 5.69 8.89
CA ALA A 36 -1.49 6.57 8.73
C ALA A 36 -1.64 7.51 9.94
N SER A 37 -1.86 8.79 9.65
CA SER A 37 -2.18 9.84 10.63
C SER A 37 -3.61 10.32 10.39
N GLU A 38 -4.50 10.00 11.34
CA GLU A 38 -5.87 10.49 11.31
C GLU A 38 -5.95 11.99 11.61
N LYS A 39 -5.08 12.48 12.49
CA LYS A 39 -4.97 13.90 12.84
C LYS A 39 -4.59 14.74 11.62
N ASP A 40 -3.57 14.30 10.89
CA ASP A 40 -3.04 15.05 9.75
C ASP A 40 -3.76 14.69 8.44
N LYS A 41 -4.65 13.69 8.47
CA LYS A 41 -5.35 13.12 7.31
C LYS A 41 -4.40 12.71 6.18
N THR A 42 -3.26 12.12 6.56
CA THR A 42 -2.23 11.67 5.62
C THR A 42 -1.89 10.19 5.83
N ALA A 43 -1.44 9.55 4.75
CA ALA A 43 -0.86 8.22 4.79
C ALA A 43 0.48 8.23 4.05
N LYS A 44 1.50 7.61 4.66
CA LYS A 44 2.79 7.32 4.05
C LYS A 44 2.84 5.84 3.71
N ILE A 45 3.10 5.53 2.45
CA ILE A 45 3.18 4.17 1.94
C ILE A 45 4.59 3.96 1.40
N VAL A 46 5.25 2.88 1.84
CA VAL A 46 6.57 2.49 1.34
C VAL A 46 6.41 1.34 0.37
N ILE A 47 6.88 1.53 -0.86
CA ILE A 47 6.84 0.51 -1.92
C ILE A 47 8.26 0.02 -2.19
N LYS A 48 8.41 -1.30 -2.34
CA LYS A 48 9.64 -1.96 -2.79
C LYS A 48 9.44 -2.48 -4.22
N PRO A 49 9.95 -1.79 -5.25
CA PRO A 49 9.82 -2.21 -6.63
C PRO A 49 10.44 -3.59 -6.89
N THR A 50 9.93 -4.26 -7.92
CA THR A 50 10.48 -5.54 -8.40
C THR A 50 11.87 -5.39 -9.03
N ASN A 51 12.13 -4.24 -9.65
CA ASN A 51 13.41 -3.89 -10.23
C ASN A 51 13.90 -2.55 -9.64
N PRO A 52 15.11 -2.48 -9.06
CA PRO A 52 15.70 -1.21 -8.59
C PRO A 52 16.07 -0.24 -9.72
N GLY A 53 16.17 -0.73 -10.96
CA GLY A 53 16.60 0.01 -12.15
C GLY A 53 17.23 -0.95 -13.15
#